data_AF-A0A7X7DWM4-F1
#
_entry.id   AF-A0A7X7DWM4-F1
#
_cell.length_a   1.000
_cell.length_b   1.000
_cell.length_c   1.000
_cell.angle_alpha   90.00
_cell.angle_beta   90.00
_cell.angle_gamma   90.00
#
_symmetry.space_group_name_H-M   'P 1'
#
loop_
_entity.id
_entity.type
_entity.pdbx_description
1 polymer ?
#
loop_
_entity_poly.entity_id
_entity_poly.type
_entity_poly.pdbx_seq_one_letter_code
_entity_poly.pdbx_strand_id
1 'polypeptide(L)'
;ARRTTSSEGKSANPDPKRCLNPAISYDFHSNCHQTEWDRKYWQNLTLSMSGKSILKHCPAALAGYQLFRQHSLAEALATQGDFDLVVSSVAFDGRNDTLKTCLSSTGISDFTIEWAKTFSGKTVFKTWTHQQWVEYVRQNGKEKICMEWVDYLNNRYGY
;
A
#
# COMPACT_ATOMS: atom_id res chain seq x y z
N ALA A 1 -14.56 -4.14 -4.07
CA ALA A 1 -14.69 -3.30 -5.27
C ALA A 1 -15.60 -3.91 -6.33
N ARG A 2 -15.33 -5.12 -6.84
CA ARG A 2 -16.10 -5.70 -7.97
C ARG A 2 -17.34 -6.53 -7.60
N ARG A 3 -17.68 -6.65 -6.31
CA ARG A 3 -18.89 -7.38 -5.89
C ARG A 3 -20.13 -6.58 -6.27
N THR A 4 -20.95 -7.16 -7.15
CA THR A 4 -22.24 -6.66 -7.61
C THR A 4 -23.40 -7.18 -6.76
N THR A 5 -23.13 -8.13 -5.86
CA THR A 5 -24.10 -8.70 -4.93
C THR A 5 -23.82 -8.21 -3.51
N SER A 6 -24.90 -7.88 -2.79
CA SER A 6 -24.85 -7.54 -1.37
C SER A 6 -24.47 -8.78 -0.54
N SER A 7 -23.73 -8.56 0.54
CA SER A 7 -23.50 -9.56 1.60
C SER A 7 -23.89 -8.94 2.94
N GLU A 8 -24.16 -9.75 3.96
CA GLU A 8 -24.55 -9.27 5.30
C GLU A 8 -23.76 -8.02 5.73
N GLY A 9 -24.47 -6.90 5.89
CA GLY A 9 -23.94 -5.61 6.33
C GLY A 9 -23.18 -4.76 5.29
N LYS A 10 -23.13 -5.14 4.00
CA LYS A 10 -22.46 -4.35 2.95
C LYS A 10 -23.32 -4.21 1.70
N SER A 11 -23.63 -2.96 1.34
CA SER A 11 -24.25 -2.63 0.07
C SER A 11 -23.38 -3.11 -1.10
N ALA A 12 -24.04 -3.62 -2.14
CA ALA A 12 -23.38 -3.91 -3.41
C ALA A 12 -22.71 -2.64 -3.94
N ASN A 13 -21.62 -2.76 -4.69
CA ASN A 13 -21.07 -1.58 -5.37
C ASN A 13 -22.06 -1.16 -6.49
N PRO A 14 -22.71 0.01 -6.38
CA PRO A 14 -23.73 0.44 -7.33
C PRO A 14 -23.16 0.71 -8.72
N ASP A 15 -21.86 1.03 -8.82
CA ASP A 15 -21.14 1.17 -10.08
C ASP A 15 -19.72 0.56 -9.99
N PRO A 16 -19.56 -0.71 -10.43
CA PRO A 16 -18.27 -1.38 -10.48
C PRO A 16 -17.19 -0.66 -11.30
N LYS A 17 -17.57 0.22 -12.24
CA LYS A 17 -16.65 0.89 -13.16
C LYS A 17 -16.18 2.25 -12.66
N ARG A 18 -16.84 2.85 -11.66
CA ARG A 18 -16.54 4.21 -11.19
C ARG A 18 -15.07 4.42 -10.83
N CYS A 19 -14.47 3.44 -10.16
CA CYS A 19 -13.06 3.50 -9.76
C CYS A 19 -12.06 3.14 -10.85
N LEU A 20 -12.51 2.91 -12.08
CA LEU A 20 -11.65 2.58 -13.23
C LEU A 20 -11.35 3.80 -14.10
N ASN A 21 -11.72 5.00 -13.67
CA ASN A 21 -11.39 6.22 -14.38
C ASN A 21 -9.98 6.73 -14.00
N PRO A 22 -9.24 7.34 -14.96
CA PRO A 22 -7.95 7.97 -14.70
C PRO A 22 -8.05 9.15 -13.74
N ALA A 23 -7.07 9.28 -12.84
CA ALA A 23 -7.06 10.32 -11.80
C ALA A 23 -7.00 11.75 -12.36
N ILE A 24 -6.44 11.94 -13.56
CA ILE A 24 -6.32 13.26 -14.19
C ILE A 24 -7.66 13.93 -14.49
N SER A 25 -8.69 13.13 -14.79
CA SER A 25 -10.03 13.61 -15.15
C SER A 25 -11.10 13.12 -14.18
N TYR A 26 -10.70 12.62 -13.01
CA TYR A 26 -11.61 11.97 -12.08
C TYR A 26 -11.23 12.24 -10.62
N ASP A 27 -12.20 12.73 -9.85
CA ASP A 27 -12.02 12.92 -8.42
C ASP A 27 -12.38 11.65 -7.65
N PHE A 28 -11.36 10.96 -7.13
CA PHE A 28 -11.58 9.79 -6.29
C PHE A 28 -12.17 10.11 -4.91
N HIS A 29 -12.03 11.34 -4.38
CA HIS A 29 -12.58 11.67 -3.06
C HIS A 29 -14.10 11.56 -3.06
N SER A 30 -14.74 12.17 -4.06
CA SER A 30 -16.19 12.19 -4.20
C SER A 30 -16.75 10.91 -4.84
N ASN A 31 -16.00 10.23 -5.70
CA ASN A 31 -16.57 9.18 -6.54
C ASN A 31 -16.06 7.75 -6.27
N CYS A 32 -15.12 7.55 -5.34
CA CYS A 32 -14.67 6.21 -5.01
C CYS A 32 -15.76 5.44 -4.24
N HIS A 33 -16.05 4.19 -4.64
CA HIS A 33 -16.98 3.30 -3.92
C HIS A 33 -16.59 3.03 -2.46
N GLN A 34 -15.33 3.28 -2.08
CA GLN A 34 -14.90 3.18 -0.68
C GLN A 34 -15.61 4.24 0.19
N THR A 35 -15.90 5.43 -0.37
CA THR A 35 -16.64 6.49 0.30
C THR A 35 -18.08 6.07 0.61
N GLU A 36 -18.75 5.34 -0.29
CA GLU A 36 -20.10 4.78 -0.05
C GLU A 36 -20.14 3.70 1.04
N TRP A 37 -18.99 3.11 1.36
CA TRP A 37 -18.83 2.18 2.48
C TRP A 37 -18.34 2.88 3.76
N ASP A 38 -18.47 4.21 3.83
CA ASP A 38 -18.01 5.07 4.92
C ASP A 38 -16.51 4.93 5.25
N ARG A 39 -15.71 4.50 4.27
CA ARG A 39 -14.26 4.38 4.44
C ARG A 39 -13.61 5.70 4.11
N LYS A 40 -12.93 6.25 5.11
CA LYS A 40 -12.30 7.59 5.06
C LYS A 40 -10.94 7.63 4.36
N TYR A 41 -10.62 6.64 3.52
CA TYR A 41 -9.25 6.51 3.04
C TYR A 41 -8.79 7.70 2.20
N TRP A 42 -9.63 8.11 1.24
CA TRP A 42 -9.39 9.29 0.43
C TRP A 42 -9.47 10.58 1.24
N GLN A 43 -10.20 10.63 2.36
CA GLN A 43 -10.23 11.82 3.21
C GLN A 43 -8.86 12.15 3.82
N ASN A 44 -8.01 11.14 4.01
CA ASN A 44 -6.67 11.32 4.57
C ASN A 44 -5.59 11.46 3.49
N LEU A 45 -5.86 11.06 2.24
CA LEU A 45 -4.85 10.98 1.20
C LEU A 45 -5.05 12.06 0.16
N THR A 46 -3.96 12.75 -0.20
CA THR A 46 -3.95 13.71 -1.30
C THR A 46 -3.06 13.19 -2.42
N LEU A 47 -3.57 13.16 -3.65
CA LEU A 47 -2.75 12.81 -4.81
C LEU A 47 -1.74 13.91 -5.13
N SER A 48 -0.48 13.53 -5.32
CA SER A 48 0.52 14.42 -5.88
C SER A 48 0.24 14.69 -7.36
N MET A 49 0.93 15.66 -7.96
CA MET A 49 0.86 15.88 -9.43
C MET A 49 1.30 14.63 -10.21
N SER A 50 2.33 13.93 -9.74
CA SER A 50 2.78 12.67 -10.35
C SER A 50 1.73 11.57 -10.17
N GLY A 51 1.09 11.48 -9.01
CA GLY A 51 0.02 10.52 -8.77
C GLY A 51 -1.17 10.74 -9.71
N LYS A 52 -1.57 12.00 -9.92
CA LYS A 52 -2.65 12.35 -10.85
C LYS A 52 -2.33 11.99 -12.30
N SER A 53 -1.07 12.09 -12.72
CA SER A 53 -0.67 11.78 -14.10
C SER A 53 -0.53 10.29 -14.38
N ILE A 54 -0.09 9.48 -13.41
CA ILE A 54 0.17 8.04 -13.62
C ILE A 54 -1.03 7.16 -13.29
N LEU A 55 -1.88 7.54 -12.33
CA LEU A 55 -2.95 6.67 -11.86
C LEU A 55 -4.06 6.54 -12.89
N LYS A 56 -4.17 5.35 -13.48
CA LYS A 56 -5.23 4.96 -14.42
C LYS A 56 -6.51 4.56 -13.71
N HIS A 57 -6.39 4.02 -12.50
CA HIS A 57 -7.50 3.50 -11.70
C HIS A 57 -7.23 3.77 -10.22
N CYS A 58 -8.29 3.77 -9.40
CA CYS A 58 -8.15 3.83 -7.95
C CYS A 58 -7.41 2.58 -7.42
N PRO A 59 -6.33 2.72 -6.63
CA PRO A 59 -5.63 1.57 -6.06
C PRO A 59 -6.54 0.66 -5.21
N ALA A 60 -7.52 1.23 -4.51
CA ALA A 60 -8.47 0.49 -3.69
C ALA A 60 -9.44 -0.40 -4.49
N ALA A 61 -9.56 -0.18 -5.79
CA ALA A 61 -10.45 -0.96 -6.65
C ALA A 61 -9.81 -2.22 -7.23
N LEU A 62 -8.48 -2.29 -7.21
CA LEU A 62 -7.68 -3.37 -7.79
C LEU A 62 -6.75 -3.95 -6.72
N ALA A 63 -5.54 -4.38 -7.09
CA ALA A 63 -4.60 -5.06 -6.20
C ALA A 63 -4.01 -4.17 -5.07
N GLY A 64 -4.23 -2.85 -5.13
CA GLY A 64 -3.62 -1.89 -4.18
C GLY A 64 -4.37 -1.67 -2.88
N TYR A 65 -5.49 -2.37 -2.63
CA TYR A 65 -6.36 -2.08 -1.49
C TYR A 65 -5.63 -2.09 -0.13
N GLN A 66 -4.80 -3.10 0.14
CA GLN A 66 -4.12 -3.20 1.44
C GLN A 66 -3.09 -2.08 1.62
N LEU A 67 -2.31 -1.81 0.58
CA LEU A 67 -1.30 -0.75 0.59
C LEU A 67 -1.95 0.63 0.75
N PHE A 68 -3.07 0.84 0.04
CA PHE A 68 -3.87 2.06 0.13
C PHE A 68 -4.43 2.30 1.53
N ARG A 69 -5.03 1.28 2.14
CA ARG A 69 -5.54 1.35 3.52
C ARG A 69 -4.45 1.65 4.53
N GLN A 70 -3.32 0.95 4.44
CA GLN A 70 -2.18 1.16 5.34
C GLN A 70 -1.63 2.58 5.22
N HIS A 71 -1.40 3.05 3.99
CA HIS A 71 -0.84 4.38 3.76
C HIS A 71 -1.79 5.49 4.24
N SER A 72 -3.10 5.33 4.03
CA SER A 72 -4.11 6.25 4.54
C SER A 72 -4.13 6.34 6.07
N LEU A 73 -3.97 5.21 6.77
CA LEU A 73 -3.88 5.19 8.23
C LEU A 73 -2.61 5.92 8.71
N ALA A 74 -1.48 5.64 8.07
CA ALA A 74 -0.22 6.31 8.40
C ALA A 74 -0.33 7.83 8.19
N GLU A 75 -0.99 8.29 7.13
CA GLU A 75 -1.20 9.72 6.88
C GLU A 75 -2.11 10.39 7.91
N ALA A 76 -3.15 9.70 8.37
CA ALA A 76 -3.97 10.20 9.45
C ALA A 76 -3.15 10.38 10.74
N LEU A 77 -2.35 9.37 11.12
CA LEU A 77 -1.50 9.42 12.31
C LEU A 77 -0.43 10.52 12.20
N ALA A 78 0.20 10.65 11.03
CA ALA A 78 1.19 11.69 10.77
C ALA A 78 0.58 13.10 10.85
N THR A 79 -0.68 13.23 10.44
CA THR A 79 -1.41 14.51 10.45
C THR A 79 -1.82 14.91 11.87
N GLN A 80 -2.21 13.96 12.72
CA GLN A 80 -2.55 14.20 14.13
C GLN A 80 -1.41 14.86 14.90
N GLY A 81 -0.16 14.51 14.57
CA GLY A 81 1.02 15.16 15.15
C GLY A 81 1.46 14.58 16.50
N ASP A 82 0.87 13.47 16.94
CA ASP A 82 1.26 12.76 18.17
C ASP A 82 2.61 12.02 18.04
N PHE A 83 3.13 11.90 16.82
CA PHE A 83 4.39 11.22 16.51
C PHE A 83 5.29 12.13 15.65
N ASP A 84 6.57 12.21 16.01
CA ASP A 84 7.58 12.95 15.23
C ASP A 84 7.78 12.39 13.82
N LEU A 85 7.60 11.08 13.66
CA LEU A 85 7.75 10.37 12.40
C LEU A 85 6.76 9.21 12.31
N VAL A 86 6.02 9.15 11.21
CA VAL A 86 5.20 8.00 10.84
C VAL A 86 5.64 7.48 9.47
N VAL A 87 5.93 6.18 9.41
CA VAL A 87 6.35 5.50 8.19
C VAL A 87 5.35 4.40 7.84
N SER A 88 4.81 4.46 6.63
CA SER A 88 4.11 3.34 6.02
C SER A 88 5.14 2.44 5.34
N SER A 89 5.41 1.24 5.89
CA SER A 89 6.40 0.33 5.31
C SER A 89 5.86 -1.01 4.85
N VAL A 90 6.43 -1.55 3.78
CA VAL A 90 6.18 -2.94 3.32
C VAL A 90 7.46 -3.76 3.40
N ALA A 91 7.37 -4.88 4.12
CA ALA A 91 8.35 -5.95 4.10
C ALA A 91 7.96 -6.98 3.04
N PHE A 92 8.91 -7.44 2.23
CA PHE A 92 8.61 -8.42 1.19
C PHE A 92 9.83 -9.26 0.80
N ASP A 93 9.60 -10.37 0.09
CA ASP A 93 10.69 -11.11 -0.54
C ASP A 93 11.16 -10.36 -1.80
N GLY A 94 12.42 -9.93 -1.83
CA GLY A 94 12.99 -9.16 -2.95
C GLY A 94 12.92 -9.88 -4.30
N ARG A 95 12.75 -11.20 -4.31
CA ARG A 95 12.62 -12.06 -5.50
C ARG A 95 11.19 -12.09 -6.06
N ASN A 96 10.22 -11.49 -5.38
CA ASN A 96 8.81 -11.55 -5.78
C ASN A 96 8.45 -10.41 -6.76
N ASP A 97 8.74 -10.62 -8.04
CA ASP A 97 8.45 -9.65 -9.11
C ASP A 97 6.94 -9.43 -9.31
N THR A 98 6.13 -10.48 -9.12
CA THR A 98 4.68 -10.38 -9.17
C THR A 98 4.14 -9.39 -8.14
N LEU A 99 4.70 -9.39 -6.93
CA LEU A 99 4.32 -8.43 -5.89
C LEU A 99 4.78 -7.02 -6.26
N LYS A 100 6.03 -6.84 -6.72
CA LYS A 100 6.57 -5.54 -7.14
C LYS A 100 5.71 -4.86 -8.21
N THR A 101 5.20 -5.65 -9.16
CA THR A 101 4.43 -5.18 -10.32
C THR A 101 2.92 -5.31 -10.17
N CYS A 102 2.40 -5.69 -9.00
CA CYS A 102 0.98 -5.99 -8.81
C CYS A 102 0.05 -4.79 -9.07
N LEU A 103 0.57 -3.56 -9.00
CA LEU A 103 -0.16 -2.32 -9.22
C LEU A 103 -0.08 -1.79 -10.66
N SER A 104 0.55 -2.53 -11.57
CA SER A 104 0.73 -2.10 -12.97
C SER A 104 -0.59 -1.70 -13.64
N SER A 105 -1.67 -2.44 -13.35
CA SER A 105 -3.02 -2.13 -13.81
C SER A 105 -3.53 -0.76 -13.34
N THR A 106 -3.12 -0.26 -12.17
CA THR A 106 -3.48 1.08 -11.68
C THR A 106 -2.59 2.17 -12.28
N GLY A 107 -1.59 1.82 -13.08
CA GLY A 107 -0.59 2.73 -13.63
C GLY A 107 0.69 2.86 -12.80
N ILE A 108 0.84 2.09 -11.72
CA ILE A 108 2.05 2.05 -10.88
C ILE A 108 2.85 0.81 -11.26
N SER A 109 3.99 0.99 -11.95
CA SER A 109 4.73 -0.14 -12.52
C SER A 109 5.53 -0.91 -11.46
N ASP A 110 6.11 -0.20 -10.50
CA ASP A 110 6.83 -0.74 -9.35
C ASP A 110 6.43 0.02 -8.09
N PHE A 111 5.70 -0.63 -7.19
CA PHE A 111 5.23 0.03 -5.97
C PHE A 111 6.37 0.42 -5.03
N THR A 112 7.53 -0.24 -5.11
CA THR A 112 8.67 0.04 -4.23
C THR A 112 9.30 1.40 -4.52
N ILE A 113 9.11 1.91 -5.75
CA ILE A 113 9.69 3.18 -6.23
C ILE A 113 8.59 4.25 -6.37
N GLU A 114 7.46 3.89 -6.96
CA GLU A 114 6.47 4.87 -7.43
C GLU A 114 5.36 5.16 -6.41
N TRP A 115 5.08 4.24 -5.47
CA TRP A 115 4.01 4.44 -4.50
C TRP A 115 4.22 5.69 -3.65
N ALA A 116 5.45 5.89 -3.16
CA ALA A 116 5.82 7.07 -2.38
C ALA A 116 5.58 8.39 -3.12
N LYS A 117 5.67 8.39 -4.46
CA LYS A 117 5.48 9.57 -5.30
C LYS A 117 4.02 9.81 -5.64
N THR A 118 3.15 8.82 -5.43
CA THR A 118 1.72 8.90 -5.79
C THR A 118 0.96 9.88 -4.91
N PHE A 119 1.30 9.93 -3.62
CA PHE A 119 0.62 10.77 -2.64
C PHE A 119 1.53 11.89 -2.18
N SER A 120 0.95 13.06 -1.94
CA SER A 120 1.57 14.12 -1.17
C SER A 120 1.05 14.04 0.26
N GLY A 121 1.92 14.21 1.25
CA GLY A 121 1.54 14.09 2.66
C GLY A 121 2.74 14.20 3.59
N LYS A 122 2.49 14.02 4.88
CA LYS A 122 3.50 13.99 5.95
C LYS A 122 4.14 12.61 6.10
N THR A 123 3.43 11.54 5.76
CA THR A 123 3.91 10.17 5.92
C THR A 123 5.03 9.85 4.95
N VAL A 124 6.04 9.12 5.43
CA VAL A 124 7.06 8.53 4.57
C VAL A 124 6.64 7.12 4.17
N PHE A 125 6.82 6.76 2.90
CA PHE A 125 6.70 5.38 2.45
C PHE A 125 8.08 4.74 2.30
N LYS A 126 8.25 3.52 2.81
CA LYS A 126 9.48 2.73 2.68
C LYS A 126 9.18 1.28 2.35
N THR A 127 10.13 0.63 1.71
CA THR A 127 10.12 -0.82 1.51
C THR A 127 11.45 -1.40 1.94
N TRP A 128 11.43 -2.63 2.43
CA TRP A 128 12.62 -3.38 2.75
C TRP A 128 12.38 -4.86 2.46
N THR A 129 13.46 -5.57 2.15
CA THR A 129 13.36 -6.99 1.80
C THR A 129 13.62 -7.88 3.01
N HIS A 130 13.02 -9.07 3.02
CA HIS A 130 13.33 -10.09 4.03
C HIS A 130 14.84 -10.40 4.04
N GLN A 131 15.48 -10.41 2.87
CA GLN A 131 16.93 -10.60 2.73
C GLN A 131 17.72 -9.49 3.43
N GLN A 132 17.34 -8.22 3.26
CA GLN A 132 17.98 -7.09 3.95
C GLN A 132 17.83 -7.21 5.46
N TRP A 133 16.66 -7.64 5.93
CA TRP A 133 16.41 -7.82 7.36
C TRP A 133 17.20 -8.99 7.96
N VAL A 134 17.22 -10.13 7.28
CA VAL A 134 18.02 -11.30 7.70
C VAL A 134 19.50 -10.94 7.74
N GLU A 135 20.00 -10.24 6.74
CA GLU A 135 21.39 -9.79 6.72
C GLU A 135 21.71 -8.82 7.87
N TYR A 136 20.81 -7.88 8.15
CA TYR A 136 20.96 -7.00 9.31
C TYR A 136 21.03 -7.79 10.63
N VAL A 137 20.16 -8.80 10.81
CA VAL A 137 20.17 -9.65 12.02
C VAL A 137 21.44 -10.50 12.09
N ARG A 138 21.96 -11.03 10.98
CA ARG A 138 23.26 -11.74 10.96
C ARG A 138 24.41 -10.86 11.46
N GLN A 139 24.42 -9.60 11.05
CA GLN A 139 25.49 -8.66 11.39
C GLN A 139 25.38 -8.10 12.80
N ASN A 140 24.17 -8.00 13.36
CA ASN A 140 23.92 -7.25 14.59
C ASN A 140 23.32 -8.08 15.74
N GLY A 141 22.66 -9.19 15.42
CA GLY A 141 22.05 -10.11 16.38
C GLY A 141 23.10 -11.03 17.00
N LYS A 142 23.59 -10.68 18.18
CA LYS A 142 24.64 -11.45 18.89
C LYS A 142 24.09 -12.57 19.77
N GLU A 143 22.78 -12.60 19.96
CA GLU A 143 22.12 -13.58 20.83
C GLU A 143 21.87 -14.89 20.08
N LYS A 144 21.96 -16.01 20.81
CA LYS A 144 21.72 -17.36 20.26
C LYS A 144 20.36 -17.46 19.55
N ILE A 145 19.33 -16.83 20.11
CA ILE A 145 17.98 -16.86 19.55
C ILE A 145 17.89 -16.17 18.18
N CYS A 146 18.71 -15.12 17.94
CA CYS A 146 18.78 -14.47 16.63
C CYS A 146 19.37 -15.42 15.59
N MET A 147 20.43 -16.16 15.95
CA MET A 147 21.08 -17.11 15.03
C MET A 147 20.17 -18.31 14.73
N GLU A 148 19.50 -18.87 15.74
CA GLU A 148 18.52 -19.96 15.54
C GLU A 148 17.36 -19.51 14.62
N TRP A 149 16.92 -18.26 14.76
CA TRP A 149 15.90 -17.67 13.89
C TRP A 149 16.40 -17.47 12.45
N VAL A 150 17.64 -16.99 12.26
CA VAL A 150 18.28 -16.88 10.94
C VAL A 150 18.39 -18.25 10.27
N ASP A 151 18.81 -19.28 11.01
CA ASP A 151 18.93 -20.65 10.49
C ASP A 151 17.57 -21.20 10.05
N TYR A 152 16.53 -20.97 10.86
CA TYR A 152 15.16 -21.31 10.48
C TYR A 152 14.73 -20.63 9.17
N LEU A 153 15.00 -19.33 9.03
CA LEU A 153 14.63 -18.59 7.82
C LEU A 153 15.41 -19.05 6.60
N ASN A 154 16.70 -19.32 6.72
CA ASN A 154 17.51 -19.88 5.64
C ASN A 154 16.96 -21.25 5.21
N ASN A 155 16.67 -22.15 6.16
CA ASN A 155 16.14 -23.48 5.86
C ASN A 155 14.76 -23.43 5.20
N ARG A 156 13.89 -22.50 5.62
CA ARG A 156 12.50 -22.42 5.11
C ARG A 156 12.36 -21.64 3.82
N TYR A 157 13.16 -20.57 3.64
CA TYR A 157 12.96 -19.58 2.58
C TYR A 157 14.20 -19.32 1.73
N GLY A 158 15.37 -19.86 2.11
CA GLY A 158 16.64 -19.65 1.40
C GLY A 158 17.12 -18.20 1.46
N TYR A 159 16.97 -17.54 2.60
CA TYR A 159 17.49 -16.19 2.90
C TYR A 159 18.85 -16.25 3.56
#